data_AF-A0AAV5DD89-F1
#
_entry.id   AF-A0AAV5DD89-F1
#
_cell.length_a   1.000
_cell.length_b   1.000
_cell.length_c   1.000
_cell.angle_alpha   90.00
_cell.angle_beta   90.00
_cell.angle_gamma   90.00
#
_symmetry.space_group_name_H-M   'P 1'
#
loop_
_entity.id
_entity.type
_entity.pdbx_description
1 polymer ?
#
loop_
_entity_poly.entity_id
_entity_poly.type
_entity_poly.pdbx_seq_one_letter_code
_entity_poly.pdbx_strand_id
1 'polypeptide(L)'
;MSRRLTLAPWTDVLYDSDLIASQKKLRDLDDKPRQVRTRDGWRAVTWTRAISSNCWHKGRVVDVDDISVDDAMFSSLVSELGVVEREGAGLKFRDLYSAFPTLSTDGDDLLYLKTVVKPSVQMLLKGCVVAVDLGEKKLKAFQSFNFARHDPVLYVYHPCSLSKHLGMTSGT
;
A
#
# COMPACT_ATOMS: atom_id res chain seq x y z
N MET A 1 -30.24 6.77 -6.18
CA MET A 1 -29.90 5.46 -5.59
C MET A 1 -28.47 5.09 -6.01
N SER A 2 -27.51 5.21 -5.09
CA SER A 2 -26.08 4.98 -5.34
C SER A 2 -25.76 3.48 -5.24
N ARG A 3 -25.39 2.84 -6.35
CA ARG A 3 -24.87 1.46 -6.32
C ARG A 3 -23.38 1.51 -6.04
N ARG A 4 -22.99 1.20 -4.80
CA ARG A 4 -21.62 0.84 -4.42
C ARG A 4 -21.10 -0.22 -5.38
N LEU A 5 -19.91 -0.01 -5.96
CA LEU A 5 -19.09 -1.12 -6.44
C LEU A 5 -18.42 -1.75 -5.22
N THR A 6 -19.18 -2.53 -4.48
CA THR A 6 -18.61 -3.60 -3.66
C THR A 6 -18.34 -4.74 -4.63
N LEU A 7 -17.07 -5.01 -4.96
CA LEU A 7 -16.67 -6.42 -4.99
C LEU A 7 -17.16 -6.96 -3.65
N ALA A 8 -18.11 -7.89 -3.67
CA ALA A 8 -18.72 -8.35 -2.43
C ALA A 8 -17.58 -8.72 -1.47
N PRO A 9 -17.51 -8.11 -0.27
CA PRO A 9 -16.43 -8.40 0.69
C PRO A 9 -16.30 -9.90 1.02
N TRP A 10 -17.31 -10.67 0.66
CA TRP A 10 -17.58 -12.05 1.03
C TRP A 10 -17.25 -13.09 -0.04
N THR A 11 -16.88 -12.72 -1.27
CA THR A 11 -16.55 -13.72 -2.31
C THR A 11 -15.08 -14.12 -2.21
N ASP A 12 -14.82 -15.39 -1.94
CA ASP A 12 -13.45 -15.93 -1.80
C ASP A 12 -12.82 -16.31 -3.14
N VAL A 13 -13.60 -16.26 -4.21
CA VAL A 13 -13.19 -16.49 -5.59
C VAL A 13 -13.60 -15.30 -6.45
N LEU A 14 -12.69 -14.85 -7.31
CA LEU A 14 -12.91 -13.77 -8.28
C LEU A 14 -12.51 -14.26 -9.67
N TYR A 15 -13.41 -14.27 -10.64
CA TYR A 15 -13.08 -14.69 -12.00
C TYR A 15 -12.45 -13.57 -12.81
N ASP A 16 -11.60 -13.92 -13.78
CA ASP A 16 -11.01 -12.95 -14.72
C ASP A 16 -12.08 -12.12 -15.44
N SER A 17 -13.21 -12.75 -15.79
CA SER A 17 -14.36 -12.08 -16.41
C SER A 17 -14.89 -10.93 -15.55
N ASP A 18 -14.95 -11.14 -14.24
CA ASP A 18 -15.44 -10.14 -13.29
C ASP A 18 -14.46 -8.97 -13.18
N LEU A 19 -13.15 -9.27 -13.13
CA LEU A 19 -12.10 -8.27 -13.11
C LEU A 19 -12.11 -7.42 -14.38
N ILE A 20 -12.17 -8.05 -15.56
CA ILE A 20 -12.22 -7.37 -16.87
C ILE A 20 -13.47 -6.50 -16.98
N ALA A 21 -14.63 -7.01 -16.56
CA ALA A 21 -15.88 -6.26 -16.55
C ALA A 21 -15.81 -5.05 -15.60
N SER A 22 -15.20 -5.21 -14.42
CA SER A 22 -15.02 -4.13 -13.45
C SER A 22 -14.13 -3.00 -13.98
N GLN A 23 -13.05 -3.32 -14.70
CA GLN A 23 -12.16 -2.33 -15.32
C GLN A 23 -12.86 -1.53 -16.42
N LYS A 24 -13.71 -2.17 -17.24
CA LYS A 24 -14.52 -1.46 -18.24
C LYS A 24 -15.45 -0.45 -17.58
N LYS A 25 -16.18 -0.89 -16.55
CA LYS A 25 -17.09 -0.02 -15.79
C LYS A 25 -16.38 1.13 -15.06
N LEU A 26 -15.14 0.93 -14.59
CA LEU A 26 -14.37 2.01 -13.97
C LEU A 26 -14.02 3.10 -14.97
N ARG A 27 -13.67 2.74 -16.21
CA ARG A 27 -13.41 3.70 -17.29
C ARG A 27 -14.65 4.52 -17.63
N ASP A 28 -15.82 3.90 -17.65
CA ASP A 28 -17.11 4.59 -17.90
C ASP A 28 -17.51 5.57 -16.76
N LEU A 29 -16.86 5.48 -15.59
CA LEU A 29 -17.15 6.34 -14.43
C LEU A 29 -16.22 7.54 -14.31
N ASP A 30 -15.08 7.56 -14.99
CA ASP A 30 -14.11 8.67 -14.95
C ASP A 30 -14.63 9.93 -15.68
N ASP A 31 -15.73 9.82 -16.44
CA ASP A 31 -16.45 10.93 -17.07
C ASP A 31 -17.34 11.75 -16.11
N LYS A 32 -17.46 11.34 -14.82
CA LYS A 32 -18.26 12.07 -13.82
C LYS A 32 -17.38 12.85 -12.85
N PRO A 33 -17.81 14.04 -12.40
CA PRO A 33 -17.03 14.84 -11.47
C PRO A 33 -16.71 14.04 -10.20
N ARG A 34 -15.40 13.93 -9.90
CA ARG A 34 -14.88 13.18 -8.76
C ARG A 34 -15.40 13.81 -7.47
N GLN A 35 -16.42 13.18 -6.87
CA GLN A 35 -16.80 13.50 -5.50
C GLN A 35 -15.58 13.27 -4.61
N VAL A 36 -15.19 14.29 -3.85
CA VAL A 36 -14.15 14.20 -2.83
C VAL A 36 -14.65 13.22 -1.79
N ARG A 37 -14.16 11.98 -1.87
CA ARG A 37 -14.44 10.96 -0.85
C ARG A 37 -13.58 11.27 0.36
N THR A 38 -14.21 11.41 1.53
CA THR A 38 -13.50 11.30 2.80
C THR A 38 -12.80 9.94 2.84
N ARG A 39 -11.50 9.94 3.14
CA ARG A 39 -10.68 8.73 3.14
C ARG A 39 -10.76 8.09 4.53
N ASP A 40 -11.65 7.13 4.69
CA ASP A 40 -11.80 6.38 5.95
C ASP A 40 -10.81 5.18 5.99
N GLY A 41 -9.50 5.48 5.94
CA GLY A 41 -8.44 4.46 6.01
C GLY A 41 -8.22 3.67 4.72
N TRP A 42 -7.77 2.42 4.84
CA TRP A 42 -7.56 1.48 3.73
C TRP A 42 -7.58 0.03 4.21
N ARG A 43 -7.82 -0.89 3.27
CA ARG A 43 -7.68 -2.33 3.48
C ARG A 43 -6.86 -2.95 2.36
N ALA A 44 -5.99 -3.91 2.69
CA ALA A 44 -5.27 -4.72 1.73
C ALA A 44 -5.92 -6.09 1.60
N VAL A 45 -6.02 -6.59 0.36
CA VAL A 45 -6.48 -7.94 0.07
C VAL A 45 -5.51 -8.57 -0.92
N THR A 46 -4.87 -9.67 -0.53
CA THR A 46 -4.05 -10.44 -1.47
C THR A 46 -4.93 -11.42 -2.24
N TRP A 47 -4.56 -11.66 -3.49
CA TRP A 47 -5.24 -12.60 -4.38
C TRP A 47 -4.18 -13.45 -5.07
N THR A 48 -4.38 -14.75 -5.10
CA THR A 48 -3.47 -15.69 -5.75
C THR A 48 -4.19 -16.44 -6.87
N ARG A 49 -3.44 -16.72 -7.94
CA ARG A 49 -3.96 -17.43 -9.11
C ARG A 49 -2.86 -18.32 -9.68
N ALA A 50 -3.20 -19.56 -10.00
CA ALA A 50 -2.37 -20.41 -10.83
C ALA A 50 -2.43 -19.92 -12.29
N ILE A 51 -1.31 -19.97 -13.01
CA ILE A 51 -1.22 -19.51 -14.41
C ILE A 51 -2.26 -20.19 -15.31
N SER A 52 -2.57 -21.46 -15.04
CA SER A 52 -3.57 -22.25 -15.77
C SER A 52 -5.03 -21.99 -15.37
N SER A 53 -5.28 -21.28 -14.27
CA SER A 53 -6.63 -20.98 -13.75
C SER A 53 -7.21 -19.74 -14.43
N ASN A 54 -8.54 -19.59 -14.42
CA ASN A 54 -9.24 -18.35 -14.79
C ASN A 54 -9.86 -17.61 -13.60
N CYS A 55 -9.56 -18.07 -12.38
CA CYS A 55 -10.03 -17.46 -11.15
C CYS A 55 -8.88 -17.18 -10.17
N TRP A 56 -9.10 -16.14 -9.39
CA TRP A 56 -8.27 -15.68 -8.28
C TRP A 56 -8.91 -16.14 -6.99
N HIS A 57 -8.08 -16.62 -6.07
CA HIS A 57 -8.49 -17.00 -4.73
C HIS A 57 -8.05 -15.92 -3.76
N LYS A 58 -8.97 -15.55 -2.87
CA LYS A 58 -8.71 -14.56 -1.83
C LYS A 58 -7.69 -15.13 -0.85
N GLY A 59 -6.64 -14.37 -0.59
CA GLY A 59 -5.65 -14.64 0.43
C GLY A 59 -5.94 -13.85 1.70
N ARG A 60 -4.93 -13.12 2.16
CA ARG A 60 -4.97 -12.32 3.37
C ARG A 60 -5.87 -11.10 3.17
N VAL A 61 -6.57 -10.73 4.23
CA VAL A 61 -7.30 -9.47 4.35
C VAL A 61 -6.80 -8.77 5.60
N VAL A 62 -6.32 -7.54 5.44
CA VAL A 62 -5.83 -6.71 6.54
C VAL A 62 -6.47 -5.34 6.42
N ASP A 63 -7.19 -4.93 7.46
CA ASP A 63 -7.63 -3.56 7.61
C ASP A 63 -6.55 -2.75 8.31
N VAL A 64 -6.40 -1.46 7.96
CA VAL A 64 -5.41 -0.58 8.59
C VAL A 64 -5.61 -0.48 10.10
N ASP A 65 -6.85 -0.62 10.58
CA ASP A 65 -7.17 -0.60 12.00
C ASP A 65 -6.67 -1.85 12.76
N ASP A 66 -6.45 -2.96 12.05
CA ASP A 66 -5.90 -4.17 12.64
C ASP A 66 -4.36 -4.16 12.72
N ILE A 67 -3.70 -3.16 12.13
CA ILE A 67 -2.24 -3.12 12.05
C ILE A 67 -1.68 -2.62 13.38
N SER A 68 -0.94 -3.49 14.06
CA SER A 68 -0.14 -3.12 15.22
C SER A 68 1.09 -2.31 14.79
N VAL A 69 1.32 -1.19 15.48
CA VAL A 69 2.49 -0.34 15.27
C VAL A 69 3.08 -0.04 16.63
N ASP A 70 4.39 -0.24 16.77
CA ASP A 70 5.13 0.16 17.96
C ASP A 70 5.16 1.69 18.08
N ASP A 71 4.91 2.23 19.27
CA ASP A 71 4.80 3.67 19.48
C ASP A 71 6.11 4.41 19.12
N ALA A 72 7.26 3.85 19.48
CA ALA A 72 8.56 4.45 19.16
C ALA A 72 8.84 4.41 17.65
N MET A 73 8.50 3.29 16.99
CA MET A 73 8.55 3.19 15.53
C MET A 73 7.62 4.21 14.86
N PHE A 74 6.40 4.39 15.37
CA PHE A 74 5.45 5.35 14.82
C PHE A 74 5.95 6.80 15.01
N SER A 75 6.43 7.16 16.19
CA SER A 75 7.03 8.48 16.45
C SER A 75 8.21 8.77 15.51
N SER A 76 9.08 7.79 15.27
CA SER A 76 10.20 7.92 14.35
C SER A 76 9.72 8.11 12.90
N LEU A 77 8.73 7.34 12.45
CA LEU A 77 8.11 7.49 11.13
C LEU A 77 7.51 8.88 10.94
N VAL A 78 6.73 9.37 11.91
CA VAL A 78 6.10 10.70 11.86
C VAL A 78 7.14 11.82 11.81
N SER A 79 8.26 11.65 12.54
CA SER A 79 9.38 12.59 12.54
C SER A 79 10.08 12.65 11.17
N GLU A 80 10.35 11.50 10.55
CA GLU A 80 10.94 11.41 9.20
C GLU A 80 10.05 12.05 8.12
N LEU A 81 8.73 11.94 8.30
CA LEU A 81 7.75 12.60 7.45
C LEU A 81 7.65 14.11 7.68
N GLY A 82 8.34 14.66 8.70
CA GLY A 82 8.46 16.09 8.95
C GLY A 82 7.25 16.71 9.66
N VAL A 83 6.48 15.93 10.42
CA VAL A 83 5.37 16.45 11.23
C VAL A 83 5.92 17.04 12.53
N VAL A 84 5.58 18.30 12.82
CA VAL A 84 5.91 18.94 14.10
C VAL A 84 5.02 18.35 15.20
N GLU A 85 5.56 18.10 16.39
CA GLU A 85 4.87 17.39 17.50
C GLU A 85 3.45 17.90 17.81
N ARG A 86 3.18 19.22 17.67
CA ARG A 86 1.84 19.80 17.87
C ARG A 86 0.80 19.38 16.82
N GLU A 87 1.23 19.08 15.60
CA GLU A 87 0.37 18.64 14.49
C GLU A 87 0.22 17.10 14.44
N GLY A 88 1.14 16.39 15.11
CA GLY A 88 1.16 14.93 15.19
C GLY A 88 0.43 14.33 16.40
N ALA A 89 0.00 15.17 17.35
CA ALA A 89 -0.68 14.72 18.56
C ALA A 89 -1.98 13.96 18.20
N GLY A 90 -2.00 12.66 18.47
CA GLY A 90 -3.15 11.80 18.20
C GLY A 90 -3.24 11.22 16.79
N LEU A 91 -2.27 11.50 15.91
CA LEU A 91 -2.16 10.79 14.63
C LEU A 91 -1.97 9.30 14.89
N LYS A 92 -2.62 8.49 14.07
CA LYS A 92 -2.43 7.05 13.99
C LYS A 92 -1.96 6.67 12.60
N PHE A 93 -1.47 5.46 12.45
CA PHE A 93 -1.01 4.95 11.15
C PHE A 93 -2.09 5.04 10.05
N ARG A 94 -3.36 4.85 10.41
CA ARG A 94 -4.51 5.00 9.50
C ARG A 94 -4.70 6.41 8.92
N ASP A 95 -4.21 7.42 9.62
CA ASP A 95 -4.38 8.83 9.25
C ASP A 95 -3.33 9.25 8.21
N LEU A 96 -2.26 8.47 8.07
CA LEU A 96 -1.25 8.68 7.05
C LEU A 96 -1.79 8.29 5.68
N TYR A 97 -1.42 9.09 4.68
CA TYR A 97 -1.67 8.73 3.30
C TYR A 97 -0.71 7.61 2.89
N SER A 98 -1.24 6.39 2.72
CA SER A 98 -0.48 5.26 2.16
C SER A 98 -1.01 4.85 0.78
N ALA A 99 -0.15 4.62 -0.20
CA ALA A 99 -0.54 4.20 -1.56
C ALA A 99 0.57 3.42 -2.27
N PHE A 100 0.31 3.03 -3.52
CA PHE A 100 1.22 2.29 -4.39
C PHE A 100 1.67 0.96 -3.78
N PRO A 101 0.72 0.04 -3.54
CA PRO A 101 1.02 -1.25 -2.94
C PRO A 101 1.96 -2.08 -3.82
N THR A 102 3.02 -2.59 -3.22
CA THR A 102 3.91 -3.58 -3.80
C THR A 102 3.99 -4.77 -2.87
N LEU A 103 3.55 -5.94 -3.34
CA LEU A 103 3.69 -7.18 -2.60
C LEU A 103 5.09 -7.76 -2.85
N SER A 104 5.74 -8.23 -1.79
CA SER A 104 7.00 -8.95 -1.86
C SER A 104 6.89 -10.21 -2.73
N THR A 105 7.95 -10.52 -3.47
CA THR A 105 8.07 -11.76 -4.25
C THR A 105 8.61 -12.92 -3.42
N ASP A 106 8.94 -12.69 -2.16
CA ASP A 106 9.73 -13.60 -1.34
C ASP A 106 8.88 -14.59 -0.54
N GLY A 107 7.56 -14.56 -0.71
CA GLY A 107 6.62 -15.41 0.00
C GLY A 107 6.46 -15.07 1.48
N ASP A 108 6.95 -13.90 1.91
CA ASP A 108 6.97 -13.40 3.29
C ASP A 108 5.74 -12.54 3.64
N ASP A 109 4.72 -12.51 2.78
CA ASP A 109 3.49 -11.72 2.95
C ASP A 109 3.74 -10.23 3.26
N LEU A 110 4.91 -9.68 2.89
CA LEU A 110 5.23 -8.27 3.10
C LEU A 110 4.59 -7.39 2.03
N LEU A 111 3.88 -6.37 2.49
CA LEU A 111 3.30 -5.30 1.68
C LEU A 111 4.07 -4.00 1.89
N TYR A 112 4.69 -3.51 0.82
CA TYR A 112 5.34 -2.21 0.81
C TYR A 112 4.35 -1.13 0.35
N LEU A 113 4.31 -0.02 1.06
CA LEU A 113 3.48 1.15 0.74
C LEU A 113 4.31 2.41 0.79
N LYS A 114 4.05 3.32 -0.13
CA LYS A 114 4.51 4.71 -0.03
C LYS A 114 3.63 5.44 0.97
N THR A 115 4.22 6.06 1.97
CA THR A 115 3.50 6.76 3.05
C THR A 115 3.96 8.21 3.19
N VAL A 116 2.99 9.12 3.30
CA VAL A 116 3.17 10.54 3.61
C VAL A 116 2.05 11.06 4.52
N VAL A 117 2.21 12.25 5.08
CA VAL A 117 1.22 12.86 5.99
C VAL A 117 -0.01 13.33 5.21
N LYS A 118 0.21 14.09 4.14
CA LYS A 118 -0.85 14.60 3.25
C LYS A 118 -0.40 14.44 1.80
N PRO A 119 -1.31 14.05 0.89
CA PRO A 119 -1.00 13.98 -0.53
C PRO A 119 -0.68 15.39 -1.05
N SER A 120 0.47 15.54 -1.71
CA SER A 120 0.94 16.80 -2.29
C SER A 120 1.82 16.53 -3.50
N VAL A 121 2.14 17.53 -4.32
CA VAL A 121 3.16 17.34 -5.39
C VAL A 121 4.50 16.91 -4.78
N GLN A 122 4.83 17.41 -3.58
CA GLN A 122 6.01 17.00 -2.82
C GLN A 122 6.00 15.53 -2.38
N MET A 123 4.82 14.90 -2.23
CA MET A 123 4.72 13.47 -1.98
C MET A 123 5.41 12.66 -3.09
N LEU A 124 5.45 13.15 -4.34
CA LEU A 124 6.15 12.45 -5.42
C LEU A 124 7.66 12.37 -5.13
N LEU A 125 8.22 13.38 -4.47
CA LEU A 125 9.65 13.56 -4.29
C LEU A 125 10.17 13.12 -2.92
N LYS A 126 9.36 13.18 -1.85
CA LYS A 126 9.76 12.80 -0.49
C LYS A 126 8.66 12.00 0.19
N GLY A 127 9.07 11.01 0.98
CA GLY A 127 8.18 10.25 1.85
C GLY A 127 8.92 9.10 2.52
N CYS A 128 8.16 8.16 3.06
CA CYS A 128 8.69 6.90 3.56
C CYS A 128 8.11 5.72 2.77
N VAL A 129 8.90 4.68 2.58
CA VAL A 129 8.38 3.35 2.27
C VAL A 129 8.16 2.65 3.60
N VAL A 130 6.98 2.08 3.80
CA VAL A 130 6.66 1.26 4.98
C VAL A 130 6.49 -0.19 4.55
N ALA A 131 6.92 -1.13 5.38
CA ALA A 131 6.76 -2.57 5.18
C ALA A 131 5.76 -3.10 6.22
N VAL A 132 4.62 -3.57 5.75
CA VAL A 132 3.56 -4.16 6.58
C VAL A 132 3.58 -5.67 6.39
N ASP A 133 3.72 -6.41 7.48
CA ASP A 133 3.52 -7.86 7.49
C ASP A 133 2.02 -8.16 7.55
N LEU A 134 1.49 -8.77 6.49
CA LEU A 134 0.07 -9.09 6.40
C LEU A 134 -0.33 -10.32 7.22
N GLY A 135 0.62 -11.19 7.58
CA GLY A 135 0.40 -12.37 8.40
C GLY A 135 0.31 -12.01 9.89
N GLU A 136 1.29 -11.23 10.38
CA GLU A 136 1.33 -10.72 11.75
C GLU A 136 0.45 -9.48 11.97
N LYS A 137 -0.02 -8.85 10.88
CA LYS A 137 -0.72 -7.56 10.90
C LYS A 137 0.08 -6.50 11.66
N LYS A 138 1.33 -6.29 11.24
CA LYS A 138 2.28 -5.42 11.94
C LYS A 138 3.10 -4.57 10.99
N LEU A 139 3.38 -3.33 11.38
CA LEU A 139 4.40 -2.53 10.72
C LEU A 139 5.79 -3.07 11.12
N LYS A 140 6.54 -3.61 10.15
CA LYS A 140 7.85 -4.25 10.37
C LYS A 140 9.02 -3.30 10.25
N ALA A 141 8.95 -2.36 9.31
CA ALA A 141 10.03 -1.44 9.00
C ALA A 141 9.50 -0.23 8.22
N PHE A 142 10.32 0.83 8.18
CA PHE A 142 10.15 1.90 7.23
C PHE A 142 11.51 2.47 6.82
N GLN A 143 11.55 3.14 5.67
CA GLN A 143 12.75 3.82 5.16
C GLN A 143 12.35 5.12 4.47
N SER A 144 13.00 6.23 4.83
CA SER A 144 12.79 7.50 4.14
C SER A 144 13.50 7.52 2.79
N PHE A 145 12.89 8.21 1.83
CA PHE A 145 13.46 8.43 0.52
C PHE A 145 13.32 9.90 0.11
N ASN A 146 14.23 10.34 -0.75
CA ASN A 146 14.20 11.67 -1.34
C ASN A 146 14.68 11.61 -2.80
N PHE A 147 13.77 11.84 -3.73
CA PHE A 147 14.00 11.89 -5.16
C PHE A 147 14.20 13.33 -5.68
N ALA A 148 14.52 14.31 -4.83
CA ALA A 148 14.72 15.71 -5.27
C ALA A 148 15.77 15.88 -6.39
N ARG A 149 16.62 14.88 -6.66
CA ARG A 149 17.62 14.87 -7.74
C ARG A 149 17.27 13.96 -8.92
N HIS A 150 16.10 13.32 -8.90
CA HIS A 150 15.66 12.35 -9.90
C HIS A 150 14.26 12.71 -10.41
N ASP A 151 13.96 12.30 -11.64
CA ASP A 151 12.62 12.46 -12.19
C ASP A 151 11.64 11.65 -11.31
N PRO A 152 10.60 12.26 -10.71
CA PRO A 152 9.69 11.56 -9.81
C PRO A 152 9.06 10.37 -10.51
N VAL A 153 9.43 9.16 -10.08
CA VAL A 153 8.78 7.94 -10.57
C VAL A 153 7.35 7.93 -10.05
N LEU A 154 6.40 8.07 -10.99
CA LEU A 154 4.96 8.02 -10.72
C LEU A 154 4.47 6.62 -10.30
N TYR A 155 5.34 5.61 -10.33
CA TYR A 155 4.93 4.20 -10.31
C TYR A 155 5.50 3.36 -9.17
N VAL A 156 4.64 2.41 -8.81
CA VAL A 156 4.76 1.17 -8.03
C VAL A 156 6.20 0.68 -7.85
N TYR A 157 6.58 0.35 -6.61
CA TYR A 157 7.86 -0.31 -6.35
C TYR A 157 7.88 -1.64 -7.09
N HIS A 158 8.98 -1.93 -7.78
CA HIS A 158 9.12 -3.20 -8.48
C HIS A 158 9.82 -4.17 -7.53
N PRO A 159 9.16 -5.24 -7.09
CA PRO A 159 9.80 -6.23 -6.26
C PRO A 159 10.94 -6.87 -7.06
N CYS A 160 12.10 -7.01 -6.43
CA CYS A 160 13.31 -7.45 -7.09
C CYS A 160 14.07 -8.41 -6.17
N SER A 161 14.27 -9.65 -6.63
CA SER A 161 15.07 -10.65 -5.93
C SER A 161 16.57 -10.54 -6.22
N LEU A 162 17.01 -9.54 -7.01
CA LEU A 162 18.40 -9.40 -7.42
C LEU A 162 19.35 -9.36 -6.22
N SER A 163 18.96 -8.71 -5.13
CA SER A 163 19.74 -8.67 -3.88
C SER A 163 20.07 -10.05 -3.32
N LYS A 164 19.19 -11.04 -3.48
CA LYS A 164 19.41 -12.43 -3.04
C LYS A 164 20.48 -13.16 -3.86
N HIS A 165 20.74 -12.66 -5.07
CA HIS A 165 21.72 -13.23 -6.01
C HIS A 165 23.03 -12.43 -6.03
N LEU A 166 23.04 -11.23 -5.44
CA LEU A 166 24.27 -10.51 -5.16
C LEU A 166 24.88 -11.13 -3.91
N GLY A 167 25.86 -12.03 -4.10
CA GLY A 167 26.65 -12.57 -3.00
C GLY A 167 27.37 -11.43 -2.27
N MET A 168 26.73 -10.85 -1.26
CA MET A 168 27.38 -9.90 -0.37
C MET A 168 28.37 -10.69 0.48
N THR A 169 29.64 -10.70 0.08
CA THR A 169 30.71 -11.02 1.03
C THR A 169 30.68 -9.94 2.09
N SER A 170 30.31 -10.28 3.32
CA SER A 170 30.45 -9.37 4.45
C SER A 170 31.91 -8.92 4.52
N GLY A 171 32.15 -7.65 4.19
CA GLY A 171 33.46 -7.04 4.36
C GLY A 171 33.80 -7.04 5.84
N THR A 172 34.81 -7.84 6.20
CA THR A 172 35.53 -7.80 7.49
C THR A 172 36.19 -6.45 7.71
#